data_AF-A0A3M1BJJ6-F1
#
_entry.id   AF-A0A3M1BJJ6-F1
#
_cell.length_a   1.000
_cell.length_b   1.000
_cell.length_c   1.000
_cell.angle_alpha   90.00
_cell.angle_beta   90.00
_cell.angle_gamma   90.00
#
_symmetry.space_group_name_H-M   'P 1'
#
loop_
_entity.id
_entity.type
_entity.pdbx_description
1 polymer ?
#
loop_
_entity_poly.entity_id
_entity_poly.type
_entity_poly.pdbx_seq_one_letter_code
_entity_poly.pdbx_strand_id
1 'polypeptide(L)'
;MGEAVIISVNTVPYLMDSYQNLSIYKKPLLQILVFISGFLLASLLTRLDYRRYMSGGIPYFLVLLALLSLLLVLIKKLLTGRPVDRWLLGGSLQPLEFAKIALVLFLSYYIVRKGNLRQWKHLFWALIFPLLMALLLLAQPDKGGAVFILLITALMVYVGGVPKRVYLI
;
A
#
# COMPACT_ATOMS: atom_id res chain seq x y z
N MET A 1 -29.52 6.61 -9.81
CA MET A 1 -30.63 6.73 -8.85
C MET A 1 -30.47 5.82 -7.63
N GLY A 2 -29.91 4.61 -7.74
CA GLY A 2 -29.70 3.71 -6.60
C GLY A 2 -28.71 4.20 -5.52
N GLU A 3 -27.64 4.89 -5.88
CA GLU A 3 -26.62 5.35 -4.91
C GLU A 3 -27.14 6.46 -3.99
N ALA A 4 -27.93 7.40 -4.50
CA ALA A 4 -28.57 8.43 -3.69
C ALA A 4 -29.57 7.83 -2.67
N VAL A 5 -30.24 6.74 -3.04
CA VAL A 5 -31.14 6.01 -2.16
C VAL A 5 -30.36 5.26 -1.08
N ILE A 6 -29.20 4.67 -1.40
CA ILE A 6 -28.34 3.98 -0.42
C ILE A 6 -27.74 4.98 0.58
N ILE A 7 -27.34 6.17 0.12
CA ILE A 7 -26.87 7.25 0.99
C ILE A 7 -28.02 7.75 1.88
N SER A 8 -29.22 7.94 1.34
CA SER A 8 -30.41 8.36 2.10
C SER A 8 -30.81 7.34 3.17
N VAL A 9 -30.88 6.05 2.84
CA VAL A 9 -31.31 4.99 3.77
C VAL A 9 -30.33 4.80 4.94
N ASN A 10 -29.03 5.01 4.73
CA ASN A 10 -28.05 4.96 5.83
C ASN A 10 -27.94 6.26 6.63
N THR A 11 -28.36 7.40 6.06
CA THR A 11 -28.28 8.72 6.73
C THR A 11 -29.55 9.05 7.51
N VAL A 12 -30.73 8.61 7.08
CA VAL A 12 -32.01 8.90 7.73
C VAL A 12 -32.10 8.36 9.17
N PRO A 13 -31.66 7.12 9.49
CA PRO A 13 -31.60 6.66 10.88
C PRO A 13 -30.59 7.46 11.71
N TYR A 14 -29.48 7.89 11.09
CA TYR A 14 -28.45 8.72 11.72
C TYR A 14 -29.01 10.10 12.08
N LEU A 15 -29.81 10.71 11.21
CA LEU A 15 -30.42 12.02 11.40
C LEU A 15 -31.54 12.02 12.46
N MET A 16 -32.29 10.92 12.61
CA MET A 16 -33.35 10.80 13.62
C MET A 16 -32.78 10.60 15.04
N ASP A 17 -31.62 9.95 15.17
CA ASP A 17 -30.89 9.77 16.45
C ASP A 17 -29.98 10.99 16.79
N SER A 18 -29.88 11.97 15.87
CA SER A 18 -28.86 13.03 15.87
C SER A 18 -29.12 14.26 16.75
N TYR A 19 -30.30 14.43 17.33
CA TYR A 19 -30.62 15.68 18.03
C TYR A 19 -30.02 15.81 19.45
N GLN A 20 -29.43 14.77 20.03
CA GLN A 20 -28.92 14.80 21.43
C GLN A 20 -27.46 14.41 21.64
N ASN A 21 -26.69 13.99 20.62
CA ASN A 21 -25.38 13.35 20.84
C ASN A 21 -24.17 14.14 20.28
N LEU A 22 -23.35 14.72 21.17
CA LEU A 22 -22.03 15.32 20.86
C LEU A 22 -21.01 14.33 20.22
N SER A 23 -21.31 13.03 20.19
CA SER A 23 -20.45 11.99 19.61
C SER A 23 -20.37 12.02 18.07
N ILE A 24 -21.30 12.72 17.40
CA ILE A 24 -21.37 12.82 15.93
C ILE A 24 -20.17 13.59 15.37
N TYR A 25 -19.75 14.66 16.04
CA TYR A 25 -18.63 15.50 15.59
C TYR A 25 -17.26 14.86 15.84
N LYS A 26 -17.17 13.83 16.71
CA LYS A 26 -15.89 13.19 17.04
C LYS A 26 -15.23 12.55 15.82
N LYS A 27 -16.00 11.89 14.95
CA LYS A 27 -15.45 11.21 13.75
C LYS A 27 -14.94 12.21 12.69
N PRO A 28 -15.71 13.24 12.28
CA PRO A 28 -15.23 14.26 11.34
C PRO A 28 -14.03 15.04 11.88
N LEU A 29 -14.03 15.39 13.18
CA LEU A 29 -12.89 16.11 13.78
C LEU A 29 -11.61 15.27 13.77
N LEU A 30 -11.71 13.98 14.09
CA LEU A 30 -10.56 13.07 13.98
C LEU A 30 -10.08 12.93 12.54
N GLN A 31 -10.98 12.86 11.54
CA GLN A 31 -10.60 12.80 10.13
C GLN A 31 -9.85 14.06 9.69
N ILE A 32 -10.31 15.25 10.10
CA ILE A 32 -9.64 16.52 9.80
C ILE A 32 -8.25 16.57 10.47
N LEU A 33 -8.15 16.17 11.74
CA LEU A 33 -6.86 16.12 12.45
C LEU A 33 -5.88 15.14 11.78
N VAL A 34 -6.34 13.93 11.42
CA VAL A 34 -5.53 12.95 10.71
C VAL A 34 -5.11 13.49 9.35
N PHE A 35 -6.00 14.15 8.61
CA PHE A 35 -5.69 14.78 7.33
C PHE A 35 -4.61 15.86 7.46
N ILE A 36 -4.76 16.79 8.40
CA ILE A 36 -3.78 17.85 8.66
C ILE A 36 -2.43 17.23 9.06
N SER A 37 -2.44 16.21 9.93
CA SER A 37 -1.21 15.52 10.33
C SER A 37 -0.52 14.83 9.16
N GLY A 38 -1.29 14.17 8.28
CA GLY A 38 -0.77 13.52 7.07
C GLY A 38 -0.23 14.53 6.06
N PHE A 39 -0.89 15.67 5.90
CA PHE A 39 -0.44 16.75 5.04
C PHE A 39 0.87 17.38 5.54
N LEU A 40 0.97 17.64 6.85
CA LEU A 40 2.20 18.14 7.45
C LEU A 40 3.35 17.14 7.31
N LEU A 41 3.09 15.85 7.57
CA LEU A 41 4.08 14.79 7.36
C LEU A 41 4.54 14.74 5.91
N ALA A 42 3.61 14.78 4.94
CA ALA A 42 3.95 14.82 3.52
C ALA A 42 4.83 16.05 3.17
N SER A 43 4.48 17.23 3.69
CA SER A 43 5.27 18.45 3.47
C SER A 43 6.65 18.42 4.13
N LEU A 44 6.84 17.65 5.20
CA LEU A 44 8.17 17.45 5.80
C LEU A 44 8.99 16.45 4.98
N LEU A 45 8.35 15.37 4.50
CA LEU A 45 9.00 14.36 3.68
C LEU A 45 9.52 14.93 2.35
N THR A 46 8.82 15.90 1.74
CA THR A 46 9.31 16.57 0.51
C THR A 46 10.55 17.42 0.74
N ARG A 47 10.83 17.83 1.99
CA ARG A 47 12.05 18.56 2.36
C ARG A 47 13.24 17.64 2.59
N LEU A 48 13.02 16.33 2.74
CA LEU A 48 14.11 15.36 2.90
C LEU A 48 14.73 15.06 1.54
N ASP A 49 16.04 15.21 1.44
CA ASP A 49 16.80 14.85 0.25
C ASP A 49 16.86 13.32 0.11
N TYR A 50 15.86 12.76 -0.57
CA TYR A 50 15.70 11.32 -0.77
C TYR A 50 16.89 10.70 -1.50
N ARG A 51 17.69 11.48 -2.26
CA ARG A 51 18.87 10.97 -2.96
C ARG A 51 19.96 10.48 -2.01
N ARG A 52 20.10 11.09 -0.83
CA ARG A 52 21.08 10.68 0.19
C ARG A 52 20.68 9.40 0.91
N TYR A 53 19.38 9.18 1.11
CA TYR A 53 18.86 7.98 1.77
C TYR A 53 18.60 6.82 0.81
N MET A 54 18.50 7.09 -0.49
CA MET A 54 18.43 6.05 -1.52
C MET A 54 19.79 5.42 -1.85
N SER A 55 20.93 6.00 -1.44
CA SER A 55 22.22 5.35 -1.62
C SER A 55 22.48 4.28 -0.55
N GLY A 56 22.25 2.99 -0.86
CA GLY A 56 22.65 1.89 0.02
C GLY A 56 21.63 0.74 0.16
N GLY A 57 21.62 0.09 1.33
CA GLY A 57 20.73 -1.04 1.65
C GLY A 57 19.32 -0.65 2.09
N ILE A 58 19.04 0.64 2.25
CA ILE A 58 17.76 1.14 2.79
C ILE A 58 16.55 0.71 1.94
N PRO A 59 16.54 0.82 0.60
CA PRO A 59 15.39 0.38 -0.20
C PRO A 59 15.12 -1.13 -0.08
N TYR A 60 16.18 -1.94 0.06
CA TYR A 60 16.05 -3.38 0.33
C TYR A 60 15.47 -3.64 1.72
N PHE A 61 15.93 -2.90 2.74
CA PHE A 61 15.40 -2.99 4.10
C PHE A 61 13.91 -2.62 4.15
N LEU A 62 13.49 -1.55 3.46
CA LEU A 62 12.08 -1.13 3.42
C LEU A 62 11.18 -2.20 2.77
N VAL A 63 11.61 -2.81 1.67
CA VAL A 63 10.85 -3.89 1.04
C VAL A 63 10.79 -5.14 1.90
N LEU A 64 11.89 -5.49 2.59
CA LEU A 64 11.89 -6.59 3.54
C LEU A 64 10.93 -6.33 4.71
N LEU A 65 10.97 -5.12 5.28
CA LEU A 65 10.06 -4.71 6.34
C LEU A 65 8.59 -4.76 5.89
N ALA A 66 8.32 -4.33 4.65
CA ALA A 66 6.99 -4.41 4.07
C ALA A 66 6.51 -5.86 3.90
N LEU A 67 7.38 -6.76 3.39
CA LEU A 67 7.09 -8.19 3.30
C LEU A 67 6.80 -8.81 4.67
N LEU A 68 7.63 -8.50 5.68
CA LEU A 68 7.42 -8.97 7.05
C LEU A 68 6.09 -8.45 7.62
N SER A 69 5.76 -7.18 7.40
CA SER A 69 4.49 -6.61 7.86
C SER A 69 3.28 -7.30 7.23
N LEU A 70 3.33 -7.62 5.93
CA LEU A 70 2.29 -8.38 5.26
C LEU A 70 2.21 -9.81 5.79
N LEU A 71 3.36 -10.46 6.03
CA LEU A 71 3.40 -11.81 6.60
C LEU A 71 2.77 -11.85 7.99
N LEU A 72 3.06 -10.86 8.83
CA LEU A 72 2.46 -10.75 10.17
C LEU A 72 0.94 -10.60 10.12
N VAL A 73 0.40 -9.84 9.14
CA VAL A 73 -1.05 -9.76 8.91
C VAL A 73 -1.63 -11.12 8.54
N LEU A 74 -0.95 -11.86 7.66
CA LEU A 74 -1.38 -13.19 7.25
C LEU A 74 -1.40 -14.18 8.43
N ILE A 75 -0.35 -14.17 9.27
CA ILE A 75 -0.27 -15.01 10.48
C ILE A 75 -1.39 -14.66 11.45
N LYS A 76 -1.61 -13.37 11.72
CA LYS A 76 -2.70 -12.90 12.59
C LYS A 76 -4.07 -13.38 12.08
N LYS A 77 -4.29 -13.32 10.76
CA LYS A 77 -5.51 -13.83 10.12
C LYS A 77 -5.68 -15.35 10.35
N LEU A 78 -4.62 -16.12 10.16
CA LEU A 78 -4.64 -17.58 10.35
C LEU A 78 -4.95 -17.96 11.81
N LEU A 79 -4.38 -17.24 12.76
CA LEU A 79 -4.57 -17.48 14.19
C LEU A 79 -5.96 -17.07 14.70
N THR A 80 -6.53 -15.98 14.16
CA THR A 80 -7.78 -15.41 14.68
C THR A 80 -9.03 -15.97 13.99
N GLY A 81 -8.90 -16.58 12.80
CA GLY A 81 -10.01 -17.16 12.03
C GLY A 81 -11.08 -16.16 11.54
N ARG A 82 -10.96 -14.87 11.89
CA ARG A 82 -11.90 -13.82 11.50
C ARG A 82 -11.64 -13.34 10.07
N PRO A 83 -12.69 -13.02 9.29
CA PRO A 83 -12.54 -12.28 8.06
C PRO A 83 -12.04 -10.85 8.37
N VAL A 84 -10.74 -10.65 8.19
CA VAL A 84 -10.15 -9.36 7.79
C VAL A 84 -10.19 -8.25 8.86
N ASP A 85 -9.39 -8.41 9.91
CA ASP A 85 -8.72 -7.22 10.48
C ASP A 85 -7.43 -6.99 9.66
N ARG A 86 -7.52 -6.18 8.59
CA ARG A 86 -6.39 -5.72 7.75
C ARG A 86 -5.33 -4.90 8.53
N TRP A 87 -5.53 -4.75 9.83
CA TRP A 87 -4.81 -3.86 10.70
C TRP A 87 -3.98 -4.69 11.68
N LEU A 88 -2.67 -4.46 11.72
CA LEU A 88 -1.79 -5.11 12.71
C LEU A 88 -2.17 -4.69 14.14
N LEU A 89 -2.51 -3.42 14.36
CA LEU A 89 -2.70 -2.80 15.68
C LEU A 89 -4.05 -2.07 15.83
N GLY A 90 -5.16 -2.70 15.40
CA GLY A 90 -6.51 -2.22 15.74
C GLY A 90 -6.87 -0.79 15.28
N GLY A 91 -6.16 -0.23 14.29
CA GLY A 91 -6.35 1.16 13.84
C GLY A 91 -5.96 1.39 12.38
N SER A 92 -6.26 2.59 11.88
CA SER A 92 -6.29 3.08 10.48
C SER A 92 -5.00 3.01 9.64
N LEU A 93 -3.96 2.28 10.05
CA LEU A 93 -2.71 2.11 9.30
C LEU A 93 -2.59 0.71 8.69
N GLN A 94 -2.80 0.62 7.38
CA GLN A 94 -2.79 -0.65 6.66
C GLN A 94 -1.37 -0.96 6.16
N PRO A 95 -0.82 -2.15 6.46
CA PRO A 95 0.52 -2.54 5.98
C PRO A 95 0.67 -2.50 4.46
N LEU A 96 -0.43 -2.68 3.72
CA LEU A 96 -0.48 -2.53 2.26
C LEU A 96 -0.08 -1.11 1.79
N GLU A 97 -0.49 -0.06 2.51
CA GLU A 97 -0.14 1.32 2.15
C GLU A 97 1.36 1.54 2.23
N PHE A 98 1.98 1.04 3.31
CA PHE A 98 3.44 1.06 3.45
C PHE A 98 4.14 0.22 2.36
N ALA A 99 3.61 -0.97 2.05
CA ALA A 99 4.18 -1.85 1.05
C ALA A 99 4.24 -1.22 -0.36
N LYS A 100 3.21 -0.46 -0.76
CA LYS A 100 3.19 0.26 -2.04
C LYS A 100 4.32 1.27 -2.15
N ILE A 101 4.54 2.07 -1.10
CA ILE A 101 5.60 3.09 -1.06
C ILE A 101 6.98 2.41 -1.06
N ALA A 102 7.17 1.39 -0.21
CA ALA A 102 8.43 0.65 -0.14
C ALA A 102 8.79 0.00 -1.49
N LEU A 103 7.80 -0.59 -2.18
CA LEU A 103 7.99 -1.21 -3.48
C LEU A 103 8.44 -0.20 -4.54
N VAL A 104 7.79 0.96 -4.61
CA VAL A 104 8.14 2.04 -5.55
C VAL A 104 9.59 2.48 -5.35
N LEU A 105 9.99 2.72 -4.10
CA LEU A 105 11.36 3.13 -3.76
C LEU A 105 12.39 2.06 -4.12
N PHE A 106 12.09 0.80 -3.82
CA PHE A 106 12.95 -0.32 -4.17
C PHE A 106 13.13 -0.49 -5.68
N LEU A 107 12.03 -0.52 -6.43
CA LEU A 107 12.10 -0.68 -7.89
C LEU A 107 12.84 0.50 -8.52
N SER A 108 12.49 1.73 -8.16
CA SER A 108 13.20 2.92 -8.64
C SER A 108 14.70 2.84 -8.39
N TYR A 109 15.11 2.45 -7.18
CA TYR A 109 16.52 2.33 -6.84
C TYR A 109 17.21 1.16 -7.58
N TYR A 110 16.57 0.00 -7.63
CA TYR A 110 17.11 -1.19 -8.28
C TYR A 110 17.37 -0.94 -9.77
N ILE A 111 16.40 -0.31 -10.45
CA ILE A 111 16.48 0.02 -11.87
C ILE A 111 17.63 0.99 -12.13
N VAL A 112 17.73 2.08 -11.35
CA VAL A 112 18.80 3.07 -11.50
C VAL A 112 20.19 2.47 -11.22
N ARG A 113 20.31 1.62 -10.19
CA ARG A 113 21.61 1.08 -9.77
C ARG A 113 22.09 -0.11 -10.61
N LYS A 114 21.19 -0.94 -11.15
CA LYS A 114 21.56 -2.08 -11.99
C LYS A 114 21.54 -1.78 -13.48
N GLY A 115 20.79 -0.77 -13.93
CA GLY A 115 20.89 -0.15 -15.27
C GLY A 115 20.50 -1.03 -16.47
N ASN A 116 20.47 -2.35 -16.35
CA ASN A 116 20.19 -3.26 -17.46
C ASN A 116 19.25 -4.40 -17.06
N LEU A 117 17.95 -4.11 -17.06
CA LEU A 117 16.91 -5.12 -16.82
C LEU A 117 16.71 -6.07 -18.02
N ARG A 118 17.45 -5.91 -19.13
CA ARG A 118 17.37 -6.85 -20.27
C ARG A 118 17.96 -8.21 -19.93
N GLN A 119 18.84 -8.27 -18.93
CA GLN A 119 19.35 -9.54 -18.43
C GLN A 119 18.28 -10.22 -17.57
N TRP A 120 17.96 -11.47 -17.89
CA TRP A 120 16.99 -12.30 -17.16
C TRP A 120 17.24 -12.33 -15.65
N LYS A 121 18.52 -12.37 -15.23
CA LYS A 121 18.90 -12.34 -13.81
C LYS A 121 18.44 -11.04 -13.12
N HIS A 122 18.60 -9.88 -13.76
CA HIS A 122 18.21 -8.59 -13.20
C HIS A 122 16.70 -8.42 -13.20
N LEU A 123 16.03 -8.88 -14.25
CA LEU A 123 14.57 -8.91 -14.31
C LEU A 123 13.98 -9.78 -13.20
N PHE A 124 14.54 -10.97 -12.98
CA PHE A 124 14.09 -11.88 -11.92
C PHE A 124 14.14 -11.24 -10.54
N TRP A 125 15.25 -10.58 -10.20
CA TRP A 125 15.40 -9.88 -8.91
C TRP A 125 14.50 -8.65 -8.77
N ALA A 126 14.16 -7.97 -9.87
CA ALA A 126 13.18 -6.89 -9.85
C ALA A 126 11.76 -7.43 -9.61
N LEU A 127 11.44 -8.63 -10.08
CA LEU A 127 10.09 -9.21 -9.99
C LEU A 127 9.86 -10.02 -8.70
N ILE A 128 10.88 -10.68 -8.14
CA ILE A 128 10.68 -11.65 -7.06
C ILE A 128 10.02 -11.04 -5.81
N PHE A 129 10.46 -9.87 -5.36
CA PHE A 129 9.89 -9.21 -4.19
C PHE A 129 8.43 -8.77 -4.40
N PRO A 130 8.08 -8.04 -5.48
CA PRO A 130 6.67 -7.73 -5.75
C PRO A 130 5.79 -8.95 -5.99
N LEU A 131 6.31 -10.01 -6.63
CA LEU A 131 5.55 -11.25 -6.83
C LEU A 131 5.25 -11.93 -5.49
N LEU A 132 6.21 -11.98 -4.57
CA LEU A 132 6.01 -12.48 -3.21
C LEU A 132 4.97 -11.63 -2.46
N MET A 133 5.04 -10.30 -2.56
CA MET A 133 4.04 -9.42 -1.97
C MET A 133 2.64 -9.70 -2.51
N ALA A 134 2.49 -9.84 -3.83
CA ALA A 134 1.22 -10.16 -4.46
C ALA A 134 0.68 -11.52 -4.01
N LEU A 135 1.53 -12.55 -3.90
CA LEU A 135 1.14 -13.87 -3.41
C LEU A 135 0.65 -13.82 -1.95
N LEU A 136 1.36 -13.08 -1.09
CA LEU A 136 0.95 -12.88 0.31
C LEU A 136 -0.42 -12.18 0.39
N LEU A 137 -0.68 -11.19 -0.48
CA LEU A 137 -1.95 -10.48 -0.51
C LEU A 137 -3.11 -11.35 -1.01
N LEU A 138 -2.86 -12.21 -2.00
CA LEU A 138 -3.83 -13.21 -2.46
C LEU A 138 -4.21 -14.20 -1.34
N ALA A 139 -3.25 -14.58 -0.49
CA ALA A 139 -3.50 -15.41 0.69
C ALA A 139 -4.28 -14.67 1.80
N GLN A 140 -4.29 -13.33 1.78
CA GLN A 140 -5.04 -12.45 2.68
C GLN A 140 -6.46 -12.10 2.19
N PRO A 141 -7.02 -12.87 1.24
CA PRO A 141 -8.09 -12.45 0.32
C PRO A 141 -8.10 -11.00 -0.18
N ASP A 142 -6.96 -10.32 -0.22
CA ASP A 142 -6.87 -8.94 -0.69
C ASP A 142 -6.52 -8.90 -2.18
N LYS A 143 -7.51 -9.24 -3.01
CA LYS A 143 -7.37 -9.26 -4.47
C LYS A 143 -7.07 -7.86 -5.04
N GLY A 144 -7.67 -6.82 -4.46
CA GLY A 144 -7.46 -5.44 -4.90
C GLY A 144 -6.02 -4.98 -4.65
N GLY A 145 -5.49 -5.24 -3.46
CA GLY A 145 -4.10 -4.93 -3.12
C GLY A 145 -3.10 -5.69 -4.00
N ALA A 146 -3.34 -6.98 -4.25
CA ALA A 146 -2.48 -7.79 -5.11
C ALA A 146 -2.41 -7.25 -6.55
N VAL A 147 -3.56 -6.93 -7.15
CA VAL A 147 -3.64 -6.34 -8.49
C VAL A 147 -2.91 -5.00 -8.54
N PHE A 148 -3.06 -4.16 -7.52
CA PHE A 148 -2.41 -2.85 -7.46
C PHE A 148 -0.88 -2.95 -7.40
N ILE A 149 -0.35 -3.87 -6.59
CA ILE A 149 1.09 -4.15 -6.50
C ILE A 149 1.64 -4.64 -7.84
N LEU A 150 0.92 -5.54 -8.52
CA LEU A 150 1.31 -6.03 -9.84
C LEU A 150 1.28 -4.91 -10.90
N LEU A 151 0.27 -4.04 -10.88
CA LEU A 151 0.17 -2.89 -11.77
C LEU A 151 1.34 -1.92 -11.58
N ILE A 152 1.67 -1.53 -10.35
CA ILE A 152 2.83 -0.68 -10.06
C ILE A 152 4.11 -1.33 -10.59
N THR A 153 4.28 -2.63 -10.32
CA THR A 153 5.47 -3.38 -10.75
C THR A 153 5.60 -3.37 -12.26
N ALA A 154 4.52 -3.66 -12.98
CA ALA A 154 4.51 -3.67 -14.44
C ALA A 154 4.89 -2.30 -15.01
N LEU A 155 4.32 -1.21 -14.48
CA LEU A 155 4.62 0.16 -14.89
C LEU A 155 6.08 0.54 -14.63
N MET A 156 6.59 0.24 -13.43
CA MET A 156 7.98 0.54 -13.05
C MET A 156 8.99 -0.19 -13.93
N VAL A 157 8.76 -1.49 -14.15
CA VAL A 157 9.63 -2.32 -14.98
C VAL A 157 9.57 -1.87 -16.45
N TYR A 158 8.42 -1.35 -16.91
CA TYR A 158 8.24 -0.83 -18.26
C TYR A 158 9.05 0.46 -18.45
N VAL A 159 8.95 1.39 -17.49
CA VAL A 159 9.76 2.62 -17.45
C VAL A 159 11.26 2.29 -17.35
N GLY A 160 11.62 1.21 -16.65
CA GLY A 160 12.99 0.71 -16.55
C GLY A 160 13.59 0.10 -17.83
N GLY A 161 12.86 0.08 -18.94
CA GLY A 161 13.39 -0.30 -20.26
C GLY A 161 13.47 -1.81 -20.52
N VAL A 162 12.65 -2.61 -19.85
CA VAL A 162 12.55 -4.05 -20.12
C VAL A 162 12.07 -4.32 -21.54
N PRO A 163 12.65 -5.32 -22.24
CA PRO A 163 12.24 -5.65 -23.60
C PRO A 163 10.74 -5.95 -23.67
N LYS A 164 10.04 -5.28 -24.60
CA LYS A 164 8.58 -5.41 -24.83
C LYS A 164 8.08 -6.85 -24.97
N ARG A 165 8.97 -7.78 -25.33
CA ARG A 165 8.71 -9.23 -25.47
C ARG A 165 8.28 -9.90 -24.15
N VAL A 166 8.57 -9.32 -22.98
CA VAL A 166 8.10 -9.83 -21.67
C VAL A 166 6.63 -9.48 -21.40
N TYR A 167 6.09 -8.45 -22.06
CA TYR A 167 4.72 -7.96 -21.83
C TYR A 167 3.69 -8.51 -22.82
N LEU A 168 4.13 -9.18 -23.88
CA LEU A 168 3.32 -9.58 -25.04
C LEU A 168 3.31 -11.11 -25.27
N ILE A 169 3.75 -11.87 -24.27
CA ILE A 169 3.57 -13.33 -24.23
C ILE A 169 2.50 -13.61 -23.19
#